data_AF-A0A8S3TR76-F1
#
_entry.id   AF-A0A8S3TR76-F1
#
_cell.length_a   1.000
_cell.length_b   1.000
_cell.length_c   1.000
_cell.angle_alpha   90.00
_cell.angle_beta   90.00
_cell.angle_gamma   90.00
#
_symmetry.space_group_name_H-M   'P 1'
#
loop_
_entity.id
_entity.type
_entity.pdbx_description
1 polymer ?
#
loop_
_entity_poly.entity_id
_entity_poly.type
_entity_poly.pdbx_seq_one_letter_code
_entity_poly.pdbx_strand_id
1 'polypeptide(L)'
;MSNISEDILICFVSYCQSVLDLKYSTIKLYLAGIRHFSIANCSVNPLVDNVGKPLLRLQNILNGIKKTENKSVRQKLPITYSVLQQIYQHLQKSIFDPHLDFTMLTASVIGFFGFLRCSEFTCKQSFDSALNLTMDDVVFVSDCQVNLCLKASKTDIFRHGVIIKLFKTNNNICPYVQLSKYVTSRKMNGATDNDPLLVDSSNLALRRSLFIDKLKTILSHLGLNADKYSGHSFRIGAATTCSSNGIQDHMIQTLGRWKSDCYSRYIRTSEVDIRQALSKMCK
;
A
#
# COMPACT_ATOMS: atom_id res chain seq x y z
N MET A 1 -39.54 11.38 5.29
CA MET A 1 -38.42 11.06 4.37
C MET A 1 -38.94 10.08 3.34
N SER A 2 -38.65 10.29 2.05
CA SER A 2 -39.10 9.41 0.97
C SER A 2 -38.61 7.99 1.24
N ASN A 3 -39.52 7.02 1.16
CA ASN A 3 -39.20 5.61 1.31
C ASN A 3 -38.29 5.20 0.14
N ILE A 4 -37.09 4.69 0.43
CA ILE A 4 -36.13 4.26 -0.60
C ILE A 4 -36.62 2.92 -1.15
N SER A 5 -37.29 2.94 -2.30
CA SER A 5 -37.80 1.74 -2.96
C SER A 5 -36.76 1.04 -3.84
N GLU A 6 -37.02 -0.23 -4.19
CA GLU A 6 -36.19 -0.97 -5.15
C GLU A 6 -36.08 -0.25 -6.50
N ASP A 7 -37.17 0.34 -7.02
CA ASP A 7 -37.16 1.06 -8.30
C ASP A 7 -36.27 2.30 -8.24
N ILE A 8 -36.25 3.04 -7.13
CA ILE A 8 -35.34 4.18 -6.94
C ILE A 8 -33.89 3.71 -6.96
N LEU A 9 -33.59 2.61 -6.27
CA LEU A 9 -32.23 2.04 -6.24
C LEU A 9 -31.78 1.53 -7.61
N ILE A 10 -32.70 0.94 -8.37
CA ILE A 10 -32.47 0.51 -9.76
C ILE A 10 -32.16 1.72 -10.63
N CYS A 11 -32.97 2.79 -10.57
CA CYS A 11 -32.71 4.02 -11.32
C CYS A 11 -31.35 4.63 -10.93
N PHE A 12 -31.02 4.65 -9.64
CA PHE A 12 -29.74 5.14 -9.15
C PHE A 12 -28.54 4.32 -9.68
N VAL A 13 -28.62 2.99 -9.62
CA VAL A 13 -27.58 2.09 -10.12
C VAL A 13 -27.41 2.22 -11.63
N SER A 14 -28.52 2.25 -12.36
CA SER A 14 -28.53 2.45 -13.81
C SER A 14 -27.90 3.79 -14.18
N TYR A 15 -28.29 4.88 -13.51
CA TYR A 15 -27.69 6.21 -13.72
C TYR A 15 -26.19 6.23 -13.42
N CYS A 16 -25.77 5.61 -12.32
CA CYS A 16 -24.36 5.52 -11.96
C CYS A 16 -23.52 4.81 -13.02
N GLN A 17 -24.07 3.78 -13.67
CA GLN A 17 -23.34 3.05 -14.71
C GLN A 17 -23.44 3.72 -16.08
N SER A 18 -24.64 4.11 -16.53
CA SER A 18 -24.85 4.57 -17.90
C SER A 18 -24.49 6.03 -18.12
N VAL A 19 -24.61 6.87 -17.08
CA VAL A 19 -24.34 8.32 -17.16
C VAL A 19 -23.01 8.69 -16.53
N LEU A 20 -22.71 8.14 -15.34
CA LEU A 20 -21.48 8.49 -14.62
C LEU A 20 -20.28 7.56 -14.94
N ASP A 21 -20.49 6.51 -15.74
CA ASP A 21 -19.47 5.49 -16.08
C ASP A 21 -18.74 4.92 -14.84
N LEU A 22 -19.48 4.75 -13.73
CA LEU A 22 -18.92 4.25 -12.49
C LEU A 22 -18.79 2.73 -12.52
N LYS A 23 -17.67 2.26 -11.98
CA LYS A 23 -17.43 0.82 -11.80
C LYS A 23 -18.36 0.21 -10.76
N TYR A 24 -18.65 -1.08 -10.92
CA TYR A 24 -19.46 -1.93 -10.07
C TYR A 24 -19.02 -1.83 -8.61
N SER A 25 -17.71 -1.82 -8.36
CA SER A 25 -17.16 -1.69 -7.01
C SER A 25 -17.52 -0.35 -6.36
N THR A 26 -17.54 0.74 -7.14
CA THR A 26 -17.92 2.07 -6.67
C THR A 26 -19.41 2.15 -6.42
N ILE A 27 -20.22 1.61 -7.33
CA ILE A 27 -21.68 1.54 -7.17
C ILE A 27 -22.05 0.75 -5.91
N LYS A 28 -21.42 -0.42 -5.68
CA LYS A 28 -21.60 -1.20 -4.46
C LYS A 28 -21.22 -0.43 -3.20
N LEU A 29 -20.18 0.40 -3.26
CA LEU A 29 -19.78 1.26 -2.14
C LEU A 29 -20.83 2.34 -1.87
N TYR A 30 -21.39 2.96 -2.89
CA TYR A 30 -22.47 3.95 -2.74
C TYR A 30 -23.74 3.31 -2.16
N LEU A 31 -24.15 2.13 -2.65
CA LEU A 31 -25.25 1.38 -2.07
C LEU A 31 -25.01 1.01 -0.60
N ALA A 32 -23.76 0.68 -0.23
CA ALA A 32 -23.41 0.44 1.17
C ALA A 32 -23.56 1.72 2.03
N GLY A 33 -23.21 2.88 1.48
CA GLY A 33 -23.44 4.18 2.12
C GLY A 33 -24.93 4.49 2.31
N ILE A 34 -25.75 4.26 1.28
CA ILE A 34 -27.21 4.40 1.36
C ILE A 34 -27.77 3.48 2.44
N ARG A 35 -27.40 2.19 2.43
CA ARG A 35 -27.79 1.24 3.46
C ARG A 35 -27.41 1.72 4.86
N HIS A 36 -26.17 2.17 5.06
CA HIS A 36 -25.71 2.65 6.35
C HIS A 36 -26.54 3.84 6.84
N PHE A 37 -26.77 4.83 5.97
CA PHE A 37 -27.60 5.99 6.28
C PHE A 37 -29.03 5.60 6.64
N SER A 38 -29.67 4.72 5.87
CA SER A 38 -31.05 4.28 6.12
C SER A 38 -31.20 3.47 7.40
N ILE A 39 -30.24 2.60 7.72
CA ILE A 39 -30.26 1.85 8.97
C ILE A 39 -30.10 2.81 10.16
N ALA A 40 -29.18 3.77 10.07
CA ALA A 40 -28.91 4.71 11.14
C ALA A 40 -30.07 5.68 11.43
N ASN A 41 -30.80 6.13 10.41
CA ASN A 41 -31.84 7.16 10.56
C ASN A 41 -33.27 6.62 10.56
N CYS A 42 -33.50 5.49 9.88
CA CYS A 42 -34.84 4.94 9.68
C CYS A 42 -35.01 3.53 10.25
N SER A 43 -33.92 2.90 10.74
CA SER A 43 -33.92 1.48 11.17
C SER A 43 -34.40 0.49 10.09
N VAL A 44 -34.34 0.89 8.82
CA VAL A 44 -34.73 0.06 7.67
C VAL A 44 -33.51 -0.19 6.80
N ASN A 45 -33.35 -1.43 6.33
CA ASN A 45 -32.38 -1.76 5.29
C ASN A 45 -33.05 -1.70 3.92
N PRO A 46 -32.76 -0.70 3.07
CA PRO A 46 -33.44 -0.52 1.79
C PRO A 46 -32.96 -1.51 0.72
N LEU A 47 -31.96 -2.36 1.03
CA LEU A 47 -31.40 -3.32 0.09
C LEU A 47 -32.00 -4.74 0.23
N VAL A 48 -33.04 -4.88 1.05
CA VAL A 48 -33.75 -6.14 1.30
C VAL A 48 -35.26 -5.95 1.20
N ASP A 49 -35.99 -7.03 0.96
CA ASP A 49 -37.44 -7.08 1.03
C ASP A 49 -37.94 -7.09 2.49
N ASN A 50 -39.26 -7.16 2.66
CA ASN A 50 -39.91 -7.17 3.97
C ASN A 50 -39.55 -8.38 4.85
N VAL A 51 -38.95 -9.44 4.26
CA VAL A 51 -38.52 -10.66 4.96
C VAL A 51 -36.99 -10.67 5.13
N GLY A 52 -36.32 -9.58 4.76
CA GLY A 52 -34.87 -9.46 4.87
C GLY A 52 -34.08 -10.16 3.75
N LYS A 53 -34.74 -10.64 2.69
CA LYS A 53 -34.06 -11.23 1.53
C LYS A 53 -33.56 -10.14 0.58
N PRO A 54 -32.42 -10.32 -0.08
CA PRO A 54 -31.94 -9.33 -1.04
C PRO A 54 -32.91 -9.07 -2.21
N LEU A 55 -32.97 -7.82 -2.64
CA LEU A 55 -33.79 -7.36 -3.77
C LEU A 55 -33.31 -7.96 -5.11
N LEU A 56 -34.09 -8.89 -5.67
CA LEU A 56 -33.67 -9.71 -6.81
C LEU A 56 -33.43 -8.89 -8.10
N ARG A 57 -34.29 -7.90 -8.40
CA ARG A 57 -34.15 -7.11 -9.64
C ARG A 57 -32.91 -6.23 -9.54
N LEU A 58 -32.70 -5.59 -8.40
CA LEU A 58 -31.48 -4.83 -8.11
C LEU A 58 -30.22 -5.71 -8.24
N GLN A 59 -30.25 -6.93 -7.70
CA GLN A 59 -29.13 -7.86 -7.83
C GLN A 59 -28.84 -8.27 -9.28
N ASN A 60 -29.88 -8.52 -10.07
CA ASN A 60 -29.73 -8.89 -11.47
C ASN A 60 -29.08 -7.76 -12.28
N ILE A 61 -29.46 -6.51 -12.06
CA ILE A 61 -28.84 -5.35 -12.71
C ILE A 61 -27.38 -5.21 -12.28
N LEU A 62 -27.10 -5.30 -10.97
CA LEU A 62 -25.73 -5.26 -10.44
C LEU A 62 -24.86 -6.38 -11.05
N ASN A 63 -25.41 -7.58 -11.23
CA ASN A 63 -24.72 -8.70 -11.87
C ASN A 63 -24.50 -8.47 -13.37
N GLY A 64 -25.48 -7.86 -14.06
CA GLY A 64 -25.35 -7.42 -15.44
C GLY A 64 -24.17 -6.46 -15.61
N ILE A 65 -24.14 -5.39 -14.82
CA ILE A 65 -23.06 -4.39 -14.80
C ILE A 65 -21.71 -5.07 -14.55
N LYS A 66 -21.63 -5.96 -13.55
CA LYS A 66 -20.39 -6.68 -13.23
C LYS A 66 -19.91 -7.58 -14.38
N LYS A 67 -20.82 -8.15 -15.17
CA LYS A 67 -20.49 -9.02 -16.31
C LYS A 67 -20.06 -8.21 -17.54
N THR A 68 -20.68 -7.06 -17.77
CA THR A 68 -20.36 -6.16 -18.90
C THR A 68 -19.08 -5.37 -18.67
N GLU A 69 -18.64 -5.24 -17.42
CA GLU A 69 -17.36 -4.61 -17.11
C GLU A 69 -16.16 -5.41 -17.61
N ASN A 70 -15.35 -4.75 -18.44
CA ASN A 70 -14.02 -5.25 -18.78
C ASN A 70 -13.18 -5.37 -17.51
N LYS A 71 -12.70 -6.59 -17.21
CA LYS A 71 -11.89 -6.92 -16.02
C LYS A 71 -10.50 -6.27 -15.98
N SER A 72 -10.23 -5.21 -16.74
CA SER A 72 -8.93 -4.53 -16.72
C SER A 72 -8.79 -3.65 -15.46
N VAL A 73 -8.57 -4.29 -14.32
CA VAL A 73 -8.02 -3.59 -13.16
C VAL A 73 -6.61 -3.17 -13.56
N ARG A 74 -6.39 -1.85 -13.74
CA ARG A 74 -5.05 -1.28 -13.92
C ARG A 74 -4.24 -1.48 -12.63
N GLN A 75 -3.69 -2.68 -12.46
CA GLN A 75 -2.83 -3.01 -11.33
C GLN A 75 -1.55 -2.20 -11.45
N LYS A 76 -1.10 -1.67 -10.32
CA LYS A 76 0.19 -0.98 -10.24
C LYS A 76 1.32 -1.99 -10.41
N LEU A 77 2.35 -1.62 -11.14
CA LEU A 77 3.53 -2.45 -11.36
C LEU A 77 4.37 -2.54 -10.08
N PRO A 78 5.05 -3.67 -9.84
CA PRO A 78 5.91 -3.87 -8.68
C PRO A 78 7.20 -3.05 -8.80
N ILE A 79 7.64 -2.44 -7.70
CA ILE A 79 9.04 -2.04 -7.52
C ILE A 79 9.77 -3.26 -6.93
N THR A 80 10.25 -4.15 -7.80
CA THR A 80 11.05 -5.32 -7.41
C THR A 80 12.40 -4.88 -6.86
N TYR A 81 13.15 -5.82 -6.26
CA TYR A 81 14.51 -5.52 -5.80
C TYR A 81 15.41 -4.97 -6.92
N SER A 82 15.28 -5.46 -8.16
CA SER A 82 16.02 -4.93 -9.31
C SER A 82 15.68 -3.47 -9.63
N VAL A 83 14.40 -3.08 -9.56
CA VAL A 83 13.99 -1.68 -9.73
C VAL A 83 14.47 -0.84 -8.54
N LEU A 84 14.44 -1.37 -7.32
CA LEU A 84 14.99 -0.70 -6.15
C LEU A 84 16.51 -0.46 -6.29
N GLN A 85 17.25 -1.40 -6.88
CA GLN A 85 18.68 -1.21 -7.20
C GLN A 85 18.91 -0.07 -8.18
N GLN A 86 18.08 0.06 -9.21
CA GLN A 86 18.16 1.17 -10.15
C GLN A 86 17.83 2.51 -9.46
N ILE A 87 16.79 2.55 -8.61
CA ILE A 87 16.47 3.73 -7.80
C ILE A 87 17.65 4.13 -6.91
N TYR A 88 18.28 3.15 -6.23
CA TYR A 88 19.46 3.36 -5.40
C TYR A 88 20.61 3.99 -6.20
N GLN A 89 20.98 3.38 -7.33
CA GLN A 89 22.06 3.86 -8.19
C GLN A 89 21.78 5.27 -8.74
N HIS A 90 20.51 5.59 -9.02
CA HIS A 90 20.12 6.90 -9.53
C HIS A 90 20.20 7.97 -8.45
N LEU A 91 19.72 7.69 -7.24
CA LEU A 91 19.79 8.62 -6.10
C LEU A 91 21.22 8.86 -5.62
N GLN A 92 22.14 7.92 -5.82
CA GLN A 92 23.58 8.14 -5.55
C GLN A 92 24.24 9.19 -6.43
N LYS A 93 23.60 9.57 -7.55
CA LYS A 93 24.10 10.61 -8.46
C LYS A 93 23.65 12.02 -8.06
N SER A 94 23.00 12.18 -6.91
CA SER A 94 22.49 13.46 -6.39
C SER A 94 21.60 14.20 -7.40
N ILE A 95 20.49 13.57 -7.81
CA ILE A 95 19.61 14.08 -8.87
C ILE A 95 18.68 15.21 -8.41
N PHE A 96 18.46 15.33 -7.10
CA PHE A 96 17.68 16.42 -6.51
C PHE A 96 18.62 17.27 -5.64
N ASP A 97 18.70 16.95 -4.35
CA ASP A 97 19.68 17.47 -3.43
C ASP A 97 20.11 16.34 -2.49
N PRO A 98 21.32 16.40 -1.91
CA PRO A 98 21.87 15.28 -1.12
C PRO A 98 20.97 14.85 0.05
N HIS A 99 20.25 15.79 0.68
CA HIS A 99 19.40 15.48 1.82
C HIS A 99 18.10 14.80 1.36
N LEU A 100 17.42 15.35 0.36
CA LEU A 100 16.20 14.74 -0.19
C LEU A 100 16.50 13.38 -0.82
N ASP A 101 17.61 13.23 -1.53
CA ASP A 101 18.01 11.95 -2.12
C ASP A 101 18.24 10.88 -1.04
N PHE A 102 18.85 11.27 0.08
CA PHE A 102 19.05 10.37 1.21
C PHE A 102 17.74 10.00 1.91
N THR A 103 16.81 10.95 2.06
CA THR A 103 15.45 10.68 2.55
C THR A 103 14.67 9.76 1.60
N MET A 104 14.67 10.05 0.30
CA MET A 104 13.98 9.26 -0.74
C MET A 104 14.51 7.83 -0.79
N LEU A 105 15.83 7.67 -0.66
CA LEU A 105 16.45 6.35 -0.61
C LEU A 105 16.01 5.59 0.64
N THR A 106 16.11 6.23 1.81
CA THR A 106 15.72 5.61 3.09
C THR A 106 14.24 5.21 3.07
N ALA A 107 13.35 6.09 2.60
CA ALA A 107 11.93 5.83 2.43
C ALA A 107 11.66 4.64 1.49
N SER A 108 12.37 4.56 0.36
CA SER A 108 12.25 3.46 -0.61
C SER A 108 12.70 2.13 -0.02
N VAL A 109 13.81 2.14 0.73
CA VAL A 109 14.37 0.94 1.36
C VAL A 109 13.46 0.42 2.47
N ILE A 110 13.04 1.25 3.42
CA ILE A 110 12.13 0.81 4.48
C ILE A 110 10.74 0.46 3.93
N GLY A 111 10.29 1.16 2.89
CA GLY A 111 9.05 0.87 2.17
C GLY A 111 9.04 -0.53 1.57
N PHE A 112 10.14 -0.91 0.93
CA PHE A 112 10.33 -2.23 0.34
C PHE A 112 10.50 -3.31 1.41
N PHE A 113 11.56 -3.23 2.24
CA PHE A 113 11.91 -4.30 3.19
C PHE A 113 10.92 -4.44 4.34
N GLY A 114 10.24 -3.35 4.74
CA GLY A 114 9.20 -3.38 5.75
C GLY A 114 7.81 -3.73 5.22
N PHE A 115 7.67 -3.99 3.91
CA PHE A 115 6.37 -4.17 3.24
C PHE A 115 5.37 -3.05 3.57
N LEU A 116 5.88 -1.82 3.72
CA LEU A 116 5.08 -0.73 4.26
C LEU A 116 4.09 -0.22 3.22
N ARG A 117 2.91 0.20 3.68
CA ARG A 117 2.04 1.06 2.88
C ARG A 117 2.68 2.45 2.81
N CYS A 118 2.46 3.15 1.70
CA CYS A 118 2.99 4.51 1.52
C CYS A 118 2.67 5.44 2.71
N SER A 119 1.46 5.36 3.26
CA SER A 119 1.02 6.18 4.39
C SER A 119 1.64 5.78 5.74
N GLU A 120 2.31 4.65 5.83
CA GLU A 120 2.99 4.20 7.07
C GLU A 120 4.37 4.85 7.22
N PHE A 121 4.94 5.44 6.15
CA PHE A 121 6.22 6.16 6.18
C PHE A 121 6.19 7.55 5.53
N THR A 122 5.01 8.02 5.11
CA THR A 122 4.84 9.39 4.59
C THR A 122 3.60 10.03 5.19
N CYS A 123 3.57 11.36 5.25
CA CYS A 123 2.44 12.12 5.77
C CYS A 123 1.46 12.46 4.63
N LYS A 124 0.20 12.03 4.74
CA LYS A 124 -0.87 12.43 3.81
C LYS A 124 -1.44 13.81 4.17
N GLN A 125 -1.56 14.08 5.46
CA GLN A 125 -2.00 15.35 6.03
C GLN A 125 -0.80 16.01 6.72
N SER A 126 -1.04 17.05 7.51
CA SER A 126 -0.04 17.59 8.43
C SER A 126 0.52 16.50 9.32
N PHE A 127 1.80 16.65 9.69
CA PHE A 127 2.46 15.73 10.60
C PHE A 127 1.77 15.72 11.96
N ASP A 128 1.59 14.52 12.49
CA ASP A 128 1.09 14.26 13.84
C ASP A 128 1.97 13.16 14.45
N SER A 129 2.72 13.49 15.50
CA SER A 129 3.64 12.56 16.16
C SER A 129 2.93 11.36 16.79
N ALA A 130 1.63 11.45 17.08
CA ALA A 130 0.84 10.33 17.58
C ALA A 130 0.44 9.33 16.48
N LEU A 131 0.48 9.75 15.21
CA LEU A 131 0.03 8.94 14.07
C LEU A 131 1.15 8.60 13.07
N ASN A 132 2.18 9.44 12.99
CA ASN A 132 3.25 9.34 12.02
C ASN A 132 4.56 8.90 12.69
N LEU A 133 5.43 8.32 11.87
CA LEU A 133 6.74 7.86 12.33
C LEU A 133 7.60 9.02 12.80
N THR A 134 8.09 8.89 14.02
CA THR A 134 9.04 9.82 14.64
C THR A 134 10.41 9.16 14.82
N MET A 135 11.39 9.94 15.26
CA MET A 135 12.72 9.42 15.58
C MET A 135 12.67 8.36 16.70
N ASP A 136 11.78 8.51 17.69
CA ASP A 136 11.56 7.55 18.79
C ASP A 136 11.02 6.19 18.32
N ASP A 137 10.32 6.14 17.18
CA ASP A 137 9.78 4.89 16.64
C ASP A 137 10.86 3.97 16.04
N VAL A 138 12.13 4.39 16.04
CA VAL A 138 13.26 3.60 15.53
C VAL A 138 14.13 3.12 16.69
N VAL A 139 13.95 1.84 17.06
CA VAL A 139 14.65 1.23 18.19
C VAL A 139 15.71 0.24 17.70
N PHE A 140 16.98 0.57 17.91
CA PHE A 140 18.11 -0.32 17.63
C PHE A 140 18.22 -1.35 18.76
N VAL A 141 17.91 -2.60 18.45
CA VAL A 141 17.91 -3.71 19.43
C VAL A 141 19.30 -4.33 19.56
N SER A 142 20.03 -4.38 18.45
CA SER A 142 21.39 -4.93 18.36
C SER A 142 22.09 -4.40 17.11
N ASP A 143 23.37 -4.75 16.94
CA ASP A 143 24.18 -4.38 15.75
C ASP A 143 23.70 -4.98 14.42
N CYS A 144 22.66 -5.83 14.47
CA CYS A 144 22.07 -6.48 13.31
C CYS A 144 20.55 -6.33 13.20
N GLN A 145 19.89 -5.66 14.15
CA GLN A 145 18.43 -5.52 14.16
C GLN A 145 18.00 -4.12 14.58
N VAL A 146 17.11 -3.54 13.77
CA VAL A 146 16.37 -2.32 14.10
C VAL A 146 14.88 -2.57 13.99
N ASN A 147 14.14 -2.12 14.99
CA ASN A 147 12.69 -2.20 15.05
C ASN A 147 12.11 -0.84 14.63
N LEU A 148 11.14 -0.87 13.72
CA LEU A 148 10.33 0.27 13.34
C LEU A 148 8.92 0.10 13.92
N CYS A 149 8.55 0.95 14.86
CA CYS A 149 7.28 0.90 15.58
C CYS A 149 6.20 1.70 14.83
N LEU A 150 5.33 1.02 14.10
CA LEU A 150 4.20 1.70 13.45
C LEU A 150 3.08 1.92 14.47
N LYS A 151 2.78 3.18 14.78
CA LYS A 151 1.71 3.56 15.74
C LYS A 151 0.29 3.26 15.25
N ALA A 152 0.09 3.31 13.94
CA ALA A 152 -1.20 3.04 13.32
C ALA A 152 -1.03 2.33 11.98
N SER A 153 -1.99 1.47 11.64
CA SER A 153 -2.10 0.90 10.30
C SER A 153 -3.55 0.88 9.84
N LYS A 154 -3.78 0.80 8.53
CA LYS A 154 -5.14 0.77 7.96
C LYS A 154 -6.03 -0.32 8.56
N THR A 155 -5.45 -1.41 9.02
CA THR A 155 -6.16 -2.59 9.56
C THR A 155 -6.12 -2.68 11.08
N ASP A 156 -5.47 -1.70 11.74
CA ASP A 156 -5.37 -1.62 13.18
C ASP A 156 -6.34 -0.56 13.71
N ILE A 157 -7.60 -0.95 13.77
CA ILE A 157 -8.73 -0.10 14.20
C ILE A 157 -8.55 0.34 15.66
N PHE A 158 -7.86 -0.48 16.46
CA PHE A 158 -7.64 -0.28 17.89
C PHE A 158 -6.28 0.39 18.21
N ARG A 159 -5.46 0.67 17.20
CA ARG A 159 -4.15 1.34 17.34
C ARG A 159 -3.20 0.65 18.33
N HIS A 160 -3.17 -0.69 18.35
CA HIS A 160 -2.17 -1.42 19.13
C HIS A 160 -0.74 -1.22 18.60
N GLY A 161 -0.63 -0.77 17.35
CA GLY A 161 0.63 -0.62 16.66
C GLY A 161 1.19 -1.96 16.17
N VAL A 162 2.25 -1.89 15.38
CA VAL A 162 2.98 -3.08 14.93
C VAL A 162 4.47 -2.80 14.81
N ILE A 163 5.28 -3.74 15.29
CA ILE A 163 6.74 -3.66 15.21
C ILE A 163 7.19 -4.34 13.92
N ILE A 164 7.88 -3.58 13.07
CA ILE A 164 8.54 -4.10 11.87
C ILE A 164 10.01 -4.33 12.19
N LYS A 165 10.44 -5.59 12.14
CA LYS A 165 11.82 -5.98 12.39
C LYS A 165 12.60 -5.90 11.07
N LEU A 166 13.61 -5.05 11.02
CA LEU A 166 14.53 -4.92 9.89
C LEU A 166 15.90 -5.44 10.31
N PHE A 167 16.41 -6.42 9.58
CA PHE A 167 17.67 -7.08 9.87
C PHE A 167 18.78 -6.59 8.94
N LYS A 168 20.01 -6.65 9.44
CA LYS A 168 21.22 -6.42 8.64
C LYS A 168 21.39 -7.54 7.62
N THR A 169 21.55 -7.14 6.37
CA THR A 169 21.79 -8.06 5.23
C THR A 169 23.15 -7.80 4.63
N ASN A 170 23.75 -8.80 3.99
CA ASN A 170 25.04 -8.68 3.30
C ASN A 170 24.92 -8.12 1.86
N ASN A 171 23.78 -7.52 1.52
CA ASN A 171 23.53 -6.95 0.21
C ASN A 171 23.91 -5.46 0.15
N ASN A 172 24.15 -4.96 -1.06
CA ASN A 172 24.45 -3.54 -1.32
C ASN A 172 23.36 -2.60 -0.78
N ILE A 173 22.10 -3.07 -0.77
CA ILE A 173 20.98 -2.36 -0.18
C ILE A 173 20.57 -3.10 1.08
N CYS A 174 20.97 -2.55 2.22
CA CYS A 174 20.71 -3.12 3.53
C CYS A 174 19.81 -2.19 4.34
N PRO A 175 18.59 -2.62 4.76
CA PRO A 175 17.65 -1.75 5.45
C PRO A 175 18.18 -1.27 6.81
N TYR A 176 18.87 -2.15 7.56
CA TYR A 176 19.51 -1.78 8.81
C TYR A 176 20.57 -0.68 8.61
N VAL A 177 21.50 -0.87 7.68
CA VAL A 177 22.61 0.07 7.45
C VAL A 177 22.08 1.41 6.92
N GLN A 178 21.14 1.38 5.99
CA GLN A 178 20.55 2.59 5.41
C GLN A 178 19.82 3.41 6.49
N LEU A 179 18.95 2.77 7.28
CA LEU A 179 18.19 3.45 8.33
C LEU A 179 19.11 3.94 9.46
N SER A 180 20.12 3.15 9.84
CA SER A 180 21.14 3.54 10.83
C SER A 180 21.87 4.81 10.41
N LYS A 181 22.42 4.85 9.19
CA LYS A 181 23.10 6.04 8.67
C LYS A 181 22.18 7.26 8.65
N TYR A 182 20.92 7.07 8.25
CA TYR A 182 19.95 8.15 8.16
C TYR A 182 19.60 8.71 9.54
N VAL A 183 19.29 7.85 10.51
CA VAL A 183 19.00 8.27 11.89
C VAL A 183 20.20 8.95 12.54
N THR A 184 21.42 8.44 12.34
CA THR A 184 22.64 9.07 12.83
C THR A 184 22.80 10.48 12.25
N SER A 185 22.61 10.64 10.94
CA SER A 185 22.65 11.96 10.28
C SER A 185 21.59 12.92 10.84
N ARG A 186 20.35 12.45 11.02
CA ARG A 186 19.27 13.27 11.62
C ARG A 186 19.62 13.74 13.04
N LYS A 187 20.16 12.85 13.88
CA LYS A 187 20.60 13.18 15.25
C LYS A 187 21.77 14.18 15.26
N MET A 188 22.75 14.01 14.38
CA MET A 188 23.87 14.97 14.24
C MET A 188 23.39 16.37 13.82
N ASN A 189 22.27 16.44 13.09
CA ASN A 189 21.63 17.70 12.69
C ASN A 189 20.56 18.19 13.69
N GLY A 190 20.57 17.69 14.93
CA GLY A 190 19.75 18.21 16.03
C GLY A 190 18.32 17.68 16.09
N ALA A 191 17.97 16.60 15.37
CA ALA A 191 16.66 15.99 15.48
C ALA A 191 16.41 15.39 16.88
N THR A 192 15.23 15.65 17.42
CA THR A 192 14.71 15.15 18.70
C THR A 192 13.77 13.96 18.50
N ASP A 193 13.41 13.28 19.58
CA ASP A 193 12.65 12.02 19.55
C ASP A 193 11.24 12.16 18.91
N ASN A 194 10.61 13.33 19.08
CA ASN A 194 9.28 13.63 18.53
C ASN A 194 9.30 14.18 17.10
N ASP A 195 10.48 14.44 16.54
CA ASP A 195 10.59 14.93 15.18
C ASP A 195 10.18 13.86 14.17
N PRO A 196 9.67 14.26 12.99
CA PRO A 196 9.37 13.32 11.92
C PRO A 196 10.61 12.50 11.58
N LEU A 197 10.42 11.19 11.41
CA LEU A 197 11.50 10.29 11.02
C LEU A 197 12.08 10.75 9.68
N LEU A 198 11.24 10.80 8.65
CA LEU A 198 11.63 11.19 7.29
C LEU A 198 11.24 12.64 7.01
N VAL A 199 12.19 13.43 6.54
CA VAL A 199 12.01 14.87 6.25
C VAL A 199 12.48 15.27 4.85
N ASP A 200 11.82 16.26 4.25
CA ASP A 200 12.24 16.87 2.99
C ASP A 200 13.38 17.89 3.16
N SER A 201 13.83 18.52 2.07
CA SER A 201 14.91 19.51 2.08
C SER A 201 14.62 20.74 2.94
N SER A 202 13.37 20.98 3.33
CA SER A 202 12.94 22.05 4.23
C SER A 202 12.82 21.59 5.68
N ASN A 203 13.31 20.39 6.02
CA ASN A 203 13.16 19.74 7.33
C ASN A 203 11.70 19.51 7.75
N LEU A 204 10.76 19.52 6.82
CA LEU A 204 9.36 19.20 7.09
C LEU A 204 9.12 17.71 6.87
N ALA A 205 8.14 17.14 7.57
CA ALA A 205 7.78 15.73 7.43
C ALA A 205 7.51 15.37 5.96
N LEU A 206 8.10 14.25 5.51
CA LEU A 206 8.01 13.81 4.13
C LEU A 206 6.55 13.61 3.69
N ARG A 207 6.07 14.54 2.86
CA ARG A 207 4.71 14.48 2.32
C ARG A 207 4.60 13.36 1.30
N ARG A 208 3.47 12.65 1.35
CA ARG A 208 3.16 11.58 0.39
C ARG A 208 3.16 12.09 -1.05
N SER A 209 2.61 13.26 -1.31
CA SER A 209 2.57 13.85 -2.65
C SER A 209 3.98 14.08 -3.19
N LEU A 210 4.86 14.68 -2.39
CA LEU A 210 6.26 14.91 -2.73
C LEU A 210 6.99 13.60 -3.01
N PHE A 211 6.88 12.61 -2.11
CA PHE A 211 7.51 11.30 -2.30
C PHE A 211 7.07 10.65 -3.62
N ILE A 212 5.77 10.67 -3.94
CA ILE A 212 5.25 10.07 -5.17
C ILE A 212 5.70 10.84 -6.40
N ASP A 213 5.73 12.17 -6.35
CA ASP A 213 6.23 13.02 -7.43
C ASP A 213 7.71 12.70 -7.75
N LYS A 214 8.57 12.74 -6.73
CA LYS A 214 10.01 12.43 -6.88
C LYS A 214 10.24 10.99 -7.34
N LEU A 215 9.48 10.03 -6.80
CA LEU A 215 9.52 8.64 -7.27
C LEU A 215 9.15 8.53 -8.76
N LYS A 216 8.10 9.23 -9.20
CA LYS A 216 7.73 9.22 -10.63
C LYS A 216 8.83 9.82 -11.50
N THR A 217 9.45 10.91 -11.07
CA THR A 217 10.60 11.51 -11.78
C THR A 217 11.76 10.52 -11.92
N ILE A 218 12.12 9.82 -10.84
CA ILE A 218 13.15 8.77 -10.88
C ILE A 218 12.77 7.67 -11.88
N LEU A 219 11.54 7.15 -11.80
CA LEU A 219 11.09 6.06 -12.66
C LEU A 219 11.06 6.46 -14.14
N SER A 220 10.67 7.70 -14.45
CA SER A 220 10.73 8.24 -15.82
C SER A 220 12.17 8.32 -16.33
N HIS A 221 13.13 8.76 -15.50
CA HIS A 221 14.55 8.75 -15.86
C HIS A 221 15.11 7.35 -16.10
N LEU A 222 14.54 6.32 -15.46
CA LEU A 222 14.85 4.92 -15.70
C LEU A 222 14.17 4.34 -16.95
N GLY A 223 13.43 5.16 -17.72
CA GLY A 223 12.68 4.70 -18.90
C GLY A 223 11.42 3.91 -18.58
N LEU A 224 10.97 3.90 -17.31
CA LEU A 224 9.77 3.20 -16.88
C LEU A 224 8.54 4.11 -16.99
N ASN A 225 7.39 3.53 -17.36
CA ASN A 225 6.13 4.27 -17.36
C ASN A 225 5.67 4.54 -15.91
N ALA A 226 5.98 5.72 -15.40
CA ALA A 226 5.72 6.16 -14.03
C ALA A 226 4.24 6.11 -13.61
N ASP A 227 3.29 6.23 -14.55
CA ASP A 227 1.85 6.17 -14.24
C ASP A 227 1.37 4.79 -13.84
N LYS A 228 2.13 3.76 -14.18
CA LYS A 228 1.90 2.40 -13.70
C LYS A 228 2.39 2.17 -12.28
N TYR A 229 3.07 3.14 -11.66
CA TYR A 229 3.62 3.02 -10.31
C TYR A 229 2.86 3.91 -9.31
N SER A 230 3.05 3.59 -8.03
CA SER A 230 2.57 4.36 -6.88
C SER A 230 3.32 3.91 -5.63
N GLY A 231 3.06 4.51 -4.47
CA GLY A 231 3.66 4.03 -3.22
C GLY A 231 3.25 2.60 -2.85
N HIS A 232 2.12 2.09 -3.37
CA HIS A 232 1.75 0.68 -3.20
C HIS A 232 2.67 -0.29 -3.97
N SER A 233 3.37 0.21 -5.00
CA SER A 233 4.28 -0.59 -5.82
C SER A 233 5.45 -1.19 -5.03
N PHE A 234 5.92 -0.54 -3.97
CA PHE A 234 6.95 -1.10 -3.07
C PHE A 234 6.45 -2.37 -2.40
N ARG A 235 5.25 -2.34 -1.83
CA ARG A 235 4.67 -3.48 -1.14
C ARG A 235 4.33 -4.63 -2.08
N ILE A 236 3.86 -4.33 -3.31
CA ILE A 236 3.68 -5.35 -4.36
C ILE A 236 5.04 -5.96 -4.72
N GLY A 237 6.05 -5.13 -4.96
CA GLY A 237 7.35 -5.58 -5.41
C GLY A 237 8.15 -6.35 -4.37
N ALA A 238 7.98 -6.04 -3.08
CA ALA A 238 8.53 -6.84 -1.99
C ALA A 238 7.94 -8.27 -2.01
N ALA A 239 6.61 -8.41 -2.10
CA ALA A 239 5.98 -9.73 -2.22
C ALA A 239 6.40 -10.49 -3.48
N THR A 240 6.43 -9.77 -4.62
CA THR A 240 6.86 -10.34 -5.91
C THR A 240 8.29 -10.86 -5.82
N THR A 241 9.20 -10.06 -5.24
CA THR A 241 10.61 -10.45 -5.08
C THR A 241 10.75 -11.66 -4.16
N CYS A 242 10.05 -11.68 -3.02
CA CYS A 242 10.08 -12.82 -2.11
C CYS A 242 9.59 -14.11 -2.79
N SER A 243 8.49 -14.04 -3.54
CA SER A 243 7.96 -15.18 -4.26
C SER A 243 8.92 -15.67 -5.35
N SER A 244 9.50 -14.77 -6.15
CA SER A 244 10.49 -15.13 -7.16
C SER A 244 11.77 -15.74 -6.57
N ASN A 245 12.09 -15.42 -5.30
CA ASN A 245 13.19 -16.02 -4.57
C ASN A 245 12.80 -17.30 -3.79
N GLY A 246 11.60 -17.84 -4.01
CA GLY A 246 11.15 -19.09 -3.39
C GLY A 246 10.85 -18.98 -1.88
N ILE A 247 10.63 -17.78 -1.36
CA ILE A 247 10.21 -17.61 0.04
C ILE A 247 8.78 -18.15 0.19
N GLN A 248 8.55 -18.91 1.25
CA GLN A 248 7.27 -19.54 1.49
C GLN A 248 6.15 -18.51 1.68
N ASP A 249 4.99 -18.84 1.12
CA ASP A 249 3.77 -18.02 1.13
C ASP A 249 3.37 -17.52 2.53
N HIS A 250 3.44 -18.39 3.54
CA HIS A 250 3.12 -18.00 4.92
C HIS A 250 4.07 -16.91 5.45
N MET A 251 5.37 -16.97 5.09
CA MET A 251 6.34 -15.94 5.46
C MET A 251 6.03 -14.62 4.74
N ILE A 252 5.70 -14.67 3.44
CA ILE A 252 5.30 -13.48 2.68
C ILE A 252 4.07 -12.83 3.31
N GLN A 253 3.08 -13.66 3.69
CA GLN A 253 1.88 -13.23 4.38
C GLN A 253 2.20 -12.53 5.70
N THR A 254 3.07 -13.12 6.52
CA THR A 254 3.55 -12.54 7.80
C THR A 254 4.30 -11.23 7.58
N LEU A 255 5.30 -11.21 6.71
CA LEU A 255 6.12 -10.01 6.42
C LEU A 255 5.25 -8.85 5.93
N GLY A 256 4.31 -9.15 5.04
CA GLY A 256 3.37 -8.15 4.56
C GLY A 256 2.25 -7.82 5.53
N ARG A 257 2.01 -8.57 6.61
CA ARG A 257 0.86 -8.35 7.50
C ARG A 257 -0.47 -8.49 6.76
N TRP A 258 -0.59 -9.48 5.88
CA TRP A 258 -1.85 -9.78 5.18
C TRP A 258 -2.68 -10.77 5.99
N LYS A 259 -3.93 -10.40 6.35
CA LYS A 259 -4.85 -11.30 7.06
C LYS A 259 -5.55 -12.32 6.15
N SER A 260 -5.46 -12.13 4.84
CA SER A 260 -6.10 -12.99 3.84
C SER A 260 -5.17 -13.17 2.64
N ASP A 261 -5.56 -14.05 1.74
CA ASP A 261 -4.79 -14.41 0.53
C ASP A 261 -4.76 -13.29 -0.51
N CYS A 262 -5.08 -12.05 -0.15
CA CYS A 262 -5.01 -10.90 -1.04
C CYS A 262 -3.59 -10.64 -1.59
N TYR A 263 -2.55 -11.16 -0.94
CA TYR A 263 -1.17 -11.12 -1.43
C TYR A 263 -0.94 -11.98 -2.67
N SER A 264 -1.73 -13.06 -2.86
CA SER A 264 -1.65 -13.93 -4.05
C SER A 264 -1.86 -13.17 -5.35
N ARG A 265 -2.61 -12.06 -5.32
CA ARG A 265 -2.81 -11.17 -6.49
C ARG A 265 -1.53 -10.45 -6.93
N TYR A 266 -0.52 -10.38 -6.07
CA TYR A 266 0.79 -9.81 -6.38
C TYR A 266 1.76 -10.85 -6.91
N ILE A 267 1.54 -12.11 -6.57
CA ILE A 267 2.33 -13.23 -7.04
C ILE A 267 1.81 -13.63 -8.41
N ARG A 268 2.69 -13.58 -9.43
CA ARG A 268 2.37 -14.05 -10.77
C ARG A 268 3.09 -15.37 -10.97
N THR A 269 2.34 -16.45 -11.08
CA THR A 269 2.87 -17.77 -11.43
C THR A 269 3.25 -17.77 -12.91
N SER A 270 4.54 -17.86 -13.21
CA SER A 270 5.02 -18.04 -14.58
C SER A 270 4.97 -19.52 -14.98
N GLU A 271 5.02 -19.81 -16.29
CA GLU A 271 5.15 -21.20 -16.78
C GLU A 271 6.41 -21.89 -16.24
N VAL A 272 7.48 -21.13 -16.00
CA VAL A 272 8.72 -21.63 -15.40
C VAL A 272 8.47 -22.12 -13.98
N ASP A 273 7.72 -21.36 -13.19
CA ASP A 273 7.38 -21.73 -11.81
C ASP A 273 6.53 -23.01 -11.78
N ILE A 274 5.57 -23.14 -12.71
CA ILE A 274 4.73 -24.34 -12.86
C ILE A 274 5.61 -25.55 -13.21
N ARG A 275 6.51 -25.39 -14.18
CA ARG A 275 7.42 -26.47 -14.60
C ARG A 275 8.35 -26.91 -13.47
N GLN A 276 8.88 -25.97 -12.68
CA GLN A 276 9.70 -26.29 -11.51
C GLN A 276 8.91 -26.96 -10.38
N ALA A 277 7.66 -26.55 -10.16
CA ALA A 277 6.80 -27.19 -9.19
C ALA A 277 6.51 -28.65 -9.58
N LEU A 278 6.13 -28.88 -10.85
CA LEU A 278 5.85 -30.22 -11.37
C LEU A 278 7.08 -31.14 -11.29
N SER A 279 8.28 -30.64 -11.58
CA SER A 279 9.51 -31.45 -11.50
C SER A 279 9.89 -31.86 -10.08
N LYS A 280 9.44 -31.11 -9.07
CA LYS A 280 9.64 -31.42 -7.64
C LYS A 280 8.62 -32.39 -7.07
N MET A 281 7.51 -32.66 -7.77
CA MET A 281 6.49 -33.63 -7.30
C MET A 281 6.95 -35.08 -7.39
N CYS A 282 7.93 -35.37 -8.26
CA CYS A 282 8.43 -36.73 -8.49
C CYS A 282 9.62 -37.10 -7.59
N LYS A 283 9.85 -36.37 -6.49
CA LYS A 283 10.95 -36.59 -5.55
C LYS A 283 10.45 -36.91 -4.16
#